data_AF-A0AAE4ABD0-F1
#
_entry.id   AF-A0AAE4ABD0-F1
#
_cell.length_a   1.000
_cell.length_b   1.000
_cell.length_c   1.000
_cell.angle_alpha   90.00
_cell.angle_beta   90.00
_cell.angle_gamma   90.00
#
_symmetry.space_group_name_H-M   'P 1'
#
loop_
_entity.id
_entity.type
_entity.pdbx_description
1 polymer ?
#
loop_
_entity_poly.entity_id
_entity_poly.type
_entity_poly.pdbx_seq_one_letter_code
_entity_poly.pdbx_strand_id
1 'polypeptide(L)'
;MTAPATSGRRVALAVALLLALVAAPLLAGAPAAHAAGSASRAVGFIEDAQNSDGGFGAKKGGASDADATLWASVALLAAGKHPRDEFLKNGRSAEQWLVGHLGAYGSLEQLGLLALVQNTSRLGASAFGHPLEKIEARLSESAVRADPRGAAFAIFGLLSADSGSARAKARAAAQSLLTATTSDGAWGPDGNADSSSTAVVLQALAATGVADRDAPQVRSGFDYLRAAQINDGALAESTRLDKASAAGSVSATAYAIQAVAAFGVPPIRTQTGKTLAQGLTDYQQQTSGGLTSKGGQYSQVPPSVVETAQAFPAFDGLSFRLAPVKSTSGGPDAARRRADAKRRAAERRLHDTSQKRESSGSSDEGASSGSAGASGRADPGAFERATAGGGDGGSGERGDRRERGGRRAGAGERRAAAETPADGGEEVTGDVVRAAGGPALRTRRGADDSGLTNRQRATLAVGGLLGLLLLAGIALERLRPRPSGARPLPTEAIVAAQRAARPFTRGAAAA
;
A
#
# COMPACT_ATOMS: atom_id res chain seq x y z
N MET A 1 30.42 -61.69 31.33
CA MET A 1 29.90 -60.35 31.65
C MET A 1 29.73 -59.58 30.34
N THR A 2 28.53 -59.59 29.78
CA THR A 2 28.19 -58.98 28.48
C THR A 2 27.39 -57.70 28.72
N ALA A 3 27.96 -56.55 28.36
CA ALA A 3 27.29 -55.26 28.48
C ALA A 3 26.14 -55.14 27.45
N PRO A 4 24.98 -54.56 27.79
CA PRO A 4 23.83 -54.55 26.91
C PRO A 4 23.96 -53.46 25.83
N ALA A 5 23.73 -53.86 24.58
CA ALA A 5 23.74 -53.04 23.37
C ALA A 5 22.52 -52.09 23.29
N THR A 6 22.38 -51.16 24.24
CA THR A 6 21.22 -50.26 24.33
C THR A 6 21.46 -48.88 23.71
N SER A 7 22.71 -48.50 23.39
CA SER A 7 23.01 -47.16 22.85
C SER A 7 22.64 -47.02 21.36
N GLY A 8 22.83 -48.07 20.56
CA GLY A 8 22.57 -48.02 19.10
C GLY A 8 21.10 -47.80 18.75
N ARG A 9 20.18 -48.40 19.52
CA ARG A 9 18.72 -48.23 19.31
C ARG A 9 18.23 -46.82 19.63
N ARG A 10 18.80 -46.16 20.63
CA ARG A 10 18.41 -44.79 21.01
C ARG A 10 18.90 -43.76 19.99
N VAL A 11 20.10 -43.94 19.43
CA VAL A 11 20.62 -43.07 18.37
C VAL A 11 19.87 -43.28 17.05
N ALA A 12 19.52 -44.53 16.71
CA ALA A 12 18.72 -44.81 15.51
C ALA A 12 17.30 -44.20 15.61
N LEU A 13 16.66 -44.26 16.78
CA LEU A 13 15.35 -43.62 16.99
C LEU A 13 15.43 -42.09 16.91
N ALA A 14 16.47 -41.48 17.50
CA ALA A 14 16.67 -40.03 17.44
C ALA A 14 16.91 -39.54 16.00
N VAL A 15 17.69 -40.27 15.21
CA VAL A 15 17.93 -39.94 13.78
C VAL A 15 16.67 -40.16 12.94
N ALA A 16 15.89 -41.21 13.20
CA ALA A 16 14.61 -41.43 12.51
C ALA A 16 13.57 -40.35 12.84
N LEU A 17 13.50 -39.90 14.10
CA LEU A 17 12.66 -38.78 14.51
C LEU A 17 13.12 -37.45 13.90
N LEU A 18 14.43 -37.21 13.81
CA LEU A 18 14.97 -36.01 13.15
C LEU A 18 14.69 -36.03 11.64
N LEU A 19 14.87 -37.18 10.98
CA LEU A 19 14.54 -37.35 9.56
C LEU A 19 13.04 -37.21 9.31
N ALA A 20 12.18 -37.70 10.20
CA ALA A 20 10.74 -37.50 10.12
C ALA A 20 10.35 -36.03 10.33
N LEU A 21 11.01 -35.31 11.25
CA LEU A 21 10.80 -33.87 11.47
C LEU A 21 11.26 -33.02 10.26
N VAL A 22 12.32 -33.45 9.57
CA VAL A 22 12.87 -32.75 8.39
C VAL A 22 12.16 -33.14 7.09
N ALA A 23 11.59 -34.35 7.00
CA ALA A 23 10.81 -34.81 5.84
C ALA A 23 9.33 -34.40 5.89
N ALA A 24 8.75 -34.14 7.07
CA ALA A 24 7.39 -33.64 7.22
C ALA A 24 7.09 -32.35 6.41
N PRO A 25 8.00 -31.35 6.30
CA PRO A 25 7.78 -30.19 5.43
C PRO A 25 8.01 -30.46 3.93
N LEU A 26 8.52 -31.64 3.53
CA LEU A 26 8.73 -31.99 2.11
C LEU A 26 7.57 -32.81 1.52
N LEU A 27 6.75 -33.46 2.36
CA LEU A 27 5.46 -34.06 1.97
C LEU A 27 4.27 -33.13 2.20
N ALA A 28 4.45 -32.03 2.94
CA ALA A 28 3.59 -30.86 2.79
C ALA A 28 3.86 -30.32 1.38
N GLY A 29 2.93 -30.55 0.45
CA GLY A 29 3.11 -30.27 -0.97
C GLY A 29 3.85 -28.95 -1.21
N ALA A 30 4.81 -28.98 -2.14
CA ALA A 30 5.44 -27.78 -2.66
C ALA A 30 4.35 -26.71 -2.80
N PRO A 31 4.51 -25.51 -2.21
CA PRO A 31 3.50 -24.48 -2.35
C PRO A 31 3.27 -24.36 -3.84
N ALA A 32 2.02 -24.65 -4.28
CA ALA A 32 1.59 -24.38 -5.64
C ALA A 32 2.18 -23.02 -5.97
N ALA A 33 2.96 -22.92 -7.05
CA ALA A 33 3.54 -21.67 -7.46
C ALA A 33 2.37 -20.68 -7.58
N HIS A 34 2.16 -19.89 -6.53
CA HIS A 34 1.06 -18.97 -6.47
C HIS A 34 1.42 -17.97 -7.56
N ALA A 35 0.61 -17.91 -8.62
CA ALA A 35 0.48 -16.68 -9.37
C ALA A 35 -0.06 -15.66 -8.36
N ALA A 36 0.85 -15.10 -7.57
CA ALA A 36 0.61 -14.04 -6.64
C ALA A 36 1.02 -12.79 -7.41
N GLY A 37 0.05 -11.97 -7.78
CA GLY A 37 0.30 -10.59 -8.15
C GLY A 37 1.21 -9.96 -7.11
N SER A 38 2.00 -9.00 -7.55
CA SER A 38 3.08 -8.48 -6.73
C SER A 38 2.60 -7.26 -5.94
N ALA A 39 2.56 -7.38 -4.61
CA ALA A 39 2.42 -6.25 -3.70
C ALA A 39 3.42 -5.13 -4.05
N SER A 40 4.68 -5.49 -4.35
CA SER A 40 5.72 -4.53 -4.73
C SER A 40 5.41 -3.75 -6.02
N ARG A 41 4.73 -4.38 -6.98
CA ARG A 41 4.32 -3.74 -8.24
C ARG A 41 3.11 -2.83 -8.02
N ALA A 42 2.14 -3.27 -7.21
CA ALA A 42 0.98 -2.47 -6.85
C ALA A 42 1.38 -1.20 -6.09
N VAL A 43 2.24 -1.31 -5.06
CA VAL A 43 2.72 -0.12 -4.34
C VAL A 43 3.59 0.77 -5.22
N GLY A 44 4.43 0.20 -6.09
CA GLY A 44 5.20 0.97 -7.07
C GLY A 44 4.30 1.79 -8.01
N PHE A 45 3.20 1.21 -8.48
CA PHE A 45 2.19 1.93 -9.26
C PHE A 45 1.57 3.09 -8.47
N ILE A 46 1.17 2.86 -7.21
CA ILE A 46 0.60 3.90 -6.34
C ILE A 46 1.60 5.05 -6.19
N GLU A 47 2.85 4.78 -5.81
CA GLU A 47 3.90 5.79 -5.65
C GLU A 47 4.11 6.63 -6.92
N ASP A 48 4.12 5.97 -8.07
CA ASP A 48 4.29 6.63 -9.36
C ASP A 48 3.07 7.43 -9.81
N ALA A 49 1.90 7.19 -9.20
CA ALA A 49 0.65 7.87 -9.51
C ALA A 49 0.45 9.18 -8.73
N GLN A 50 1.32 9.49 -7.76
CA GLN A 50 1.20 10.71 -6.98
C GLN A 50 1.47 11.96 -7.83
N ASN A 51 0.56 12.92 -7.73
CA ASN A 51 0.63 14.19 -8.42
C ASN A 51 1.58 15.18 -7.74
N SER A 52 1.95 16.25 -8.45
CA SER A 52 2.84 17.31 -7.96
C SER A 52 2.31 18.08 -6.76
N ASP A 53 1.00 18.02 -6.50
CA ASP A 53 0.35 18.65 -5.35
C ASP A 53 0.40 17.78 -4.08
N GLY A 54 0.92 16.55 -4.17
CA GLY A 54 0.97 15.56 -3.11
C GLY A 54 -0.22 14.58 -3.11
N GLY A 55 -1.30 14.90 -3.82
CA GLY A 55 -2.51 14.09 -3.91
C GLY A 55 -2.45 13.04 -5.02
N PHE A 56 -3.56 12.31 -5.20
CA PHE A 56 -3.74 11.29 -6.21
C PHE A 56 -5.09 11.47 -6.88
N GLY A 57 -5.16 11.25 -8.18
CA GLY A 57 -6.43 11.12 -8.89
C GLY A 57 -6.86 9.65 -9.02
N ALA A 58 -8.13 9.42 -9.36
CA ALA A 58 -8.68 8.07 -9.61
C ALA A 58 -7.85 7.19 -10.56
N LYS A 59 -7.04 7.80 -11.45
CA LYS A 59 -6.09 7.17 -12.35
C LYS A 59 -4.82 8.03 -12.41
N LYS A 60 -3.67 7.40 -12.70
CA LYS A 60 -2.38 8.08 -12.81
C LYS A 60 -2.46 9.27 -13.78
N GLY A 61 -2.02 10.45 -13.32
CA GLY A 61 -2.07 11.71 -14.08
C GLY A 61 -3.44 12.41 -14.12
N GLY A 62 -4.48 11.83 -13.53
CA GLY A 62 -5.76 12.51 -13.30
C GLY A 62 -5.64 13.57 -12.20
N ALA A 63 -6.58 14.53 -12.18
CA ALA A 63 -6.66 15.53 -11.12
C ALA A 63 -6.79 14.87 -9.74
N SER A 64 -6.10 15.41 -8.74
CA SER A 64 -6.15 14.88 -7.38
C SER A 64 -7.55 14.98 -6.80
N ASP A 65 -8.00 13.89 -6.17
CA ASP A 65 -9.30 13.81 -5.52
C ASP A 65 -9.19 13.13 -4.15
N ALA A 66 -10.24 13.36 -3.34
CA ALA A 66 -10.23 13.00 -1.93
C ALA A 66 -10.21 11.48 -1.71
N ASP A 67 -11.01 10.73 -2.47
CA ASP A 67 -11.13 9.29 -2.31
C ASP A 67 -9.85 8.58 -2.78
N ALA A 68 -9.31 8.94 -3.95
CA ALA A 68 -8.08 8.37 -4.45
C ALA A 68 -6.89 8.66 -3.53
N THR A 69 -6.79 9.89 -3.01
CA THR A 69 -5.70 10.26 -2.09
C THR A 69 -5.82 9.53 -0.75
N LEU A 70 -7.03 9.36 -0.24
CA LEU A 70 -7.29 8.64 1.00
C LEU A 70 -6.95 7.16 0.87
N TRP A 71 -7.43 6.50 -0.18
CA TRP A 71 -7.12 5.09 -0.46
C TRP A 71 -5.63 4.86 -0.71
N ALA A 72 -4.98 5.71 -1.50
CA ALA A 72 -3.54 5.63 -1.73
C ALA A 72 -2.75 5.75 -0.40
N SER A 73 -3.18 6.64 0.50
CA SER A 73 -2.54 6.81 1.81
C SER A 73 -2.69 5.57 2.69
N VAL A 74 -3.85 4.90 2.66
CA VAL A 74 -4.06 3.63 3.36
C VAL A 74 -3.17 2.52 2.79
N ALA A 75 -3.05 2.43 1.46
CA ALA A 75 -2.15 1.46 0.82
C ALA A 75 -0.68 1.70 1.15
N LEU A 76 -0.23 2.96 1.17
CA LEU A 76 1.12 3.32 1.61
C LEU A 76 1.37 2.87 3.05
N LEU A 77 0.44 3.14 3.97
CA LEU A 77 0.56 2.69 5.36
C LEU A 77 0.59 1.16 5.48
N ALA A 78 -0.24 0.45 4.72
CA ALA A 78 -0.21 -1.01 4.66
C ALA A 78 1.15 -1.53 4.13
N ALA A 79 1.80 -0.78 3.24
CA ALA A 79 3.15 -1.06 2.75
C ALA A 79 4.27 -0.63 3.73
N GLY A 80 3.92 -0.15 4.93
CA GLY A 80 4.87 0.38 5.92
C GLY A 80 5.48 1.73 5.53
N LYS A 81 4.86 2.46 4.60
CA LYS A 81 5.33 3.76 4.09
C LYS A 81 4.50 4.88 4.70
N HIS A 82 5.18 5.82 5.35
CA HIS A 82 4.50 6.92 6.04
C HIS A 82 4.06 8.00 5.04
N PRO A 83 2.74 8.32 4.90
CA PRO A 83 2.23 9.24 3.87
C PRO A 83 2.74 10.69 3.95
N ARG A 84 3.33 11.07 5.09
CA ARG A 84 3.99 12.36 5.31
C ARG A 84 5.43 12.44 4.80
N ASP A 85 6.13 11.30 4.78
CA ASP A 85 7.59 11.28 4.60
C ASP A 85 8.00 10.68 3.27
N GLU A 86 7.24 9.70 2.82
CA GLU A 86 7.52 8.95 1.61
C GLU A 86 6.93 9.67 0.40
N PHE A 87 7.68 9.69 -0.70
CA PHE A 87 7.25 10.26 -1.99
C PHE A 87 6.84 11.73 -1.89
N LEU A 88 7.80 12.59 -1.55
CA LEU A 88 7.57 14.03 -1.63
C LEU A 88 7.66 14.49 -3.09
N LYS A 89 6.51 14.80 -3.70
CA LYS A 89 6.45 15.41 -5.02
C LYS A 89 6.42 16.94 -4.86
N ASN A 90 7.45 17.61 -5.36
CA ASN A 90 7.65 19.06 -5.18
C ASN A 90 7.56 19.52 -3.70
N GLY A 91 8.08 18.69 -2.80
CA GLY A 91 8.05 18.96 -1.36
C GLY A 91 6.66 18.82 -0.71
N ARG A 92 5.66 18.31 -1.43
CA ARG A 92 4.32 18.03 -0.90
C ARG A 92 4.12 16.54 -0.68
N SER A 93 3.39 16.22 0.39
CA SER A 93 3.09 14.85 0.79
C SER A 93 1.60 14.55 0.64
N ALA A 94 1.25 13.26 0.64
CA ALA A 94 -0.14 12.81 0.64
C ALA A 94 -0.87 13.27 1.91
N GLU A 95 -0.19 13.23 3.06
CA GLU A 95 -0.71 13.71 4.33
C GLU A 95 -1.11 15.19 4.29
N GLN A 96 -0.22 16.05 3.79
CA GLN A 96 -0.52 17.48 3.65
C GLN A 96 -1.71 17.73 2.73
N TRP A 97 -1.83 16.94 1.66
CA TRP A 97 -2.98 17.03 0.77
C TRP A 97 -4.28 16.64 1.51
N LEU A 98 -4.29 15.52 2.25
CA LEU A 98 -5.46 15.07 3.02
C LEU A 98 -5.92 16.14 4.03
N VAL A 99 -4.98 16.68 4.81
CA VAL A 99 -5.23 17.72 5.81
C VAL A 99 -5.72 19.02 5.16
N GLY A 100 -5.30 19.33 3.94
CA GLY A 100 -5.80 20.48 3.18
C GLY A 100 -7.24 20.34 2.68
N HIS A 101 -7.80 19.12 2.65
CA HIS A 101 -9.09 18.81 2.01
C HIS A 101 -10.10 18.15 2.96
N LEU A 102 -10.01 18.43 4.27
CA LEU A 102 -10.85 17.76 5.28
C LEU A 102 -12.37 17.91 5.07
N GLY A 103 -12.80 18.98 4.39
CA GLY A 103 -14.21 19.20 4.07
C GLY A 103 -14.80 18.18 3.09
N ALA A 104 -13.95 17.44 2.36
CA ALA A 104 -14.39 16.42 1.40
C ALA A 104 -14.77 15.08 2.05
N TYR A 105 -14.40 14.83 3.32
CA TYR A 105 -14.63 13.56 4.00
C TYR A 105 -15.92 13.60 4.83
N GLY A 106 -16.99 13.06 4.26
CA GLY A 106 -18.33 13.08 4.85
C GLY A 106 -18.91 11.71 5.16
N SER A 107 -18.64 10.70 4.34
CA SER A 107 -19.22 9.37 4.51
C SER A 107 -18.58 8.61 5.68
N LEU A 108 -19.27 7.58 6.19
CA LEU A 108 -18.71 6.70 7.22
C LEU A 108 -17.45 5.98 6.72
N GLU A 109 -17.41 5.59 5.44
CA GLU A 109 -16.23 5.03 4.79
C GLU A 109 -15.04 6.01 4.85
N GLN A 110 -15.24 7.23 4.35
CA GLN A 110 -14.20 8.25 4.32
C GLN A 110 -13.70 8.61 5.72
N LEU A 111 -14.61 8.79 6.67
CA LEU A 111 -14.22 9.06 8.06
C LEU A 111 -13.46 7.90 8.70
N GLY A 112 -13.91 6.66 8.45
CA GLY A 112 -13.25 5.44 8.94
C GLY A 112 -11.83 5.31 8.42
N LEU A 113 -11.63 5.49 7.12
CA LEU A 113 -10.32 5.48 6.48
C LEU A 113 -9.45 6.65 6.95
N LEU A 114 -10.04 7.85 7.15
CA LEU A 114 -9.31 9.02 7.65
C LEU A 114 -8.82 8.80 9.08
N ALA A 115 -9.67 8.23 9.95
CA ALA A 115 -9.28 7.82 11.30
C ALA A 115 -8.17 6.74 11.27
N LEU A 116 -8.27 5.77 10.36
CA LEU A 116 -7.24 4.76 10.17
C LEU A 116 -5.90 5.39 9.78
N VAL A 117 -5.89 6.30 8.80
CA VAL A 117 -4.68 7.03 8.38
C VAL A 117 -4.09 7.83 9.54
N GLN A 118 -4.92 8.61 10.23
CA GLN A 118 -4.51 9.44 11.37
C GLN A 118 -3.84 8.59 12.46
N ASN A 119 -4.51 7.54 12.93
CA ASN A 119 -4.05 6.76 14.08
C ASN A 119 -2.85 5.87 13.72
N THR A 120 -2.85 5.28 12.52
CA THR A 120 -1.73 4.44 12.05
C THR A 120 -0.47 5.27 11.81
N SER A 121 -0.62 6.52 11.35
CA SER A 121 0.48 7.48 11.19
C SER A 121 0.88 8.18 12.50
N ARG A 122 0.14 7.95 13.60
CA ARG A 122 0.31 8.62 14.90
C ARG A 122 0.31 10.15 14.80
N LEU A 123 -0.58 10.68 13.95
CA LEU A 123 -0.76 12.12 13.78
C LEU A 123 -1.85 12.65 14.71
N GLY A 124 -1.79 13.93 15.03
CA GLY A 124 -2.73 14.56 15.96
C GLY A 124 -4.15 14.64 15.38
N ALA A 125 -5.16 14.30 16.18
CA ALA A 125 -6.56 14.25 15.74
C ALA A 125 -7.13 15.59 15.24
N SER A 126 -6.66 16.70 15.82
CA SER A 126 -7.08 18.04 15.40
C SER A 126 -6.63 18.38 13.98
N ALA A 127 -5.44 17.91 13.57
CA ALA A 127 -4.95 18.10 12.20
C ALA A 127 -5.82 17.35 11.17
N PHE A 128 -6.52 16.30 11.58
CA PHE A 128 -7.41 15.51 10.72
C PHE A 128 -8.89 15.85 10.91
N GLY A 129 -9.21 16.91 11.66
CA GLY A 129 -10.58 17.36 11.86
C GLY A 129 -11.46 16.37 12.62
N HIS A 130 -10.88 15.68 13.61
CA HIS A 130 -11.58 14.83 14.59
C HIS A 130 -12.48 13.75 13.96
N PRO A 131 -11.94 12.84 13.12
CA PRO A 131 -12.74 11.84 12.41
C PRO A 131 -13.46 10.86 13.37
N LEU A 132 -12.84 10.50 14.51
CA LEU A 132 -13.47 9.60 15.49
C LEU A 132 -14.75 10.19 16.10
N GLU A 133 -14.73 11.46 16.48
CA GLU A 133 -15.91 12.14 17.03
C GLU A 133 -17.05 12.19 15.99
N LYS A 134 -16.70 12.45 14.72
CA LYS A 134 -17.67 12.44 13.61
C LYS A 134 -18.23 11.03 13.36
N ILE A 135 -17.42 9.98 13.50
CA ILE A 135 -17.88 8.59 13.43
C ILE A 135 -18.84 8.31 14.58
N GLU A 136 -18.47 8.65 15.81
CA GLU A 136 -19.29 8.39 17.00
C GLU A 136 -20.67 9.04 16.91
N ALA A 137 -20.74 10.25 16.35
CA ALA A 137 -21.98 10.99 16.12
C ALA A 137 -22.85 10.40 15.00
N ARG A 138 -22.27 9.77 13.97
CA ARG A 138 -22.98 9.30 12.77
C ARG A 138 -23.27 7.80 12.76
N LEU A 139 -22.48 7.00 13.47
CA LEU A 139 -22.58 5.55 13.49
C LEU A 139 -23.71 5.10 14.42
N SER A 140 -24.93 5.17 13.90
CA SER A 140 -26.16 4.64 14.49
C SER A 140 -26.51 3.27 13.88
N GLU A 141 -27.40 2.52 14.53
CA GLU A 141 -27.91 1.25 14.01
C GLU A 141 -28.62 1.41 12.65
N SER A 142 -29.33 2.53 12.44
CA SER A 142 -29.95 2.85 11.16
C SER A 142 -28.91 3.13 10.07
N ALA A 143 -27.83 3.84 10.40
CA ALA A 143 -26.72 4.08 9.48
C ALA A 143 -25.99 2.78 9.13
N VAL A 144 -25.81 1.87 10.10
CA VAL A 144 -25.23 0.54 9.87
C VAL A 144 -26.06 -0.28 8.89
N ARG A 145 -27.39 -0.24 8.98
CA ARG A 145 -28.27 -0.94 8.03
C ARG A 145 -28.28 -0.30 6.64
N ALA A 146 -28.26 1.03 6.56
CA ALA A 146 -28.29 1.75 5.30
C ALA A 146 -27.00 1.58 4.50
N ASP A 147 -25.85 1.65 5.18
CA ASP A 147 -24.51 1.51 4.58
C ASP A 147 -23.61 0.57 5.41
N PRO A 148 -23.79 -0.76 5.28
CA PRO A 148 -22.97 -1.73 6.01
C PRO A 148 -21.48 -1.62 5.71
N ARG A 149 -21.11 -1.24 4.47
CA ARG A 149 -19.71 -1.08 4.06
C ARG A 149 -19.07 0.11 4.73
N GLY A 150 -19.70 1.29 4.67
CA GLY A 150 -19.19 2.48 5.35
C GLY A 150 -19.12 2.28 6.87
N ALA A 151 -20.10 1.61 7.46
CA ALA A 151 -20.06 1.23 8.88
C ALA A 151 -18.88 0.29 9.20
N ALA A 152 -18.56 -0.68 8.34
CA ALA A 152 -17.42 -1.56 8.52
C ALA A 152 -16.08 -0.80 8.47
N PHE A 153 -15.93 0.18 7.57
CA PHE A 153 -14.76 1.06 7.57
C PHE A 153 -14.68 1.98 8.79
N ALA A 154 -15.82 2.49 9.26
CA ALA A 154 -15.90 3.24 10.52
C ALA A 154 -15.47 2.38 11.72
N ILE A 155 -15.81 1.09 11.74
CA ILE A 155 -15.32 0.12 12.73
C ILE A 155 -13.80 0.00 12.69
N PHE A 156 -13.17 -0.12 11.51
CA PHE A 156 -11.70 -0.13 11.42
C PHE A 156 -11.08 1.16 11.94
N GLY A 157 -11.68 2.31 11.60
CA GLY A 157 -11.28 3.61 12.14
C GLY A 157 -11.31 3.65 13.67
N LEU A 158 -12.41 3.21 14.29
CA LEU A 158 -12.56 3.11 15.75
C LEU A 158 -11.53 2.16 16.37
N LEU A 159 -11.31 0.99 15.78
CA LEU A 159 -10.36 0.00 16.28
C LEU A 159 -8.91 0.52 16.20
N SER A 160 -8.58 1.36 15.21
CA SER A 160 -7.24 1.93 15.07
C SER A 160 -6.86 2.91 16.20
N ALA A 161 -7.85 3.48 16.90
CA ALA A 161 -7.63 4.39 18.03
C ALA A 161 -7.14 3.69 19.30
N ASP A 162 -7.34 2.37 19.38
CA ASP A 162 -6.95 1.49 20.50
C ASP A 162 -7.44 1.95 21.90
N SER A 163 -8.56 2.68 21.95
CA SER A 163 -9.21 3.10 23.20
C SER A 163 -10.36 2.17 23.61
N GLY A 164 -10.64 2.08 24.91
CA GLY A 164 -11.73 1.23 25.43
C GLY A 164 -13.11 1.64 24.92
N SER A 165 -13.38 2.95 24.87
CA SER A 165 -14.66 3.50 24.36
C SER A 165 -14.84 3.23 22.87
N ALA A 166 -13.81 3.46 22.06
CA ALA A 166 -13.86 3.21 20.62
C ALA A 166 -14.05 1.72 20.32
N ARG A 167 -13.36 0.83 21.05
CA ARG A 167 -13.57 -0.64 20.96
C ARG A 167 -14.99 -1.05 21.31
N ALA A 168 -15.59 -0.46 22.36
CA ALA A 168 -16.97 -0.75 22.75
C ALA A 168 -17.97 -0.31 21.66
N LYS A 169 -17.80 0.90 21.12
CA LYS A 169 -18.63 1.42 20.01
C LYS A 169 -18.49 0.57 18.75
N ALA A 170 -17.25 0.18 18.39
CA ALA A 170 -16.97 -0.70 17.28
C ALA A 170 -17.66 -2.07 17.44
N ARG A 171 -17.60 -2.66 18.64
CA ARG A 171 -18.27 -3.92 18.97
C ARG A 171 -19.79 -3.80 18.85
N ALA A 172 -20.39 -2.72 19.33
CA ALA A 172 -21.83 -2.47 19.22
C ALA A 172 -22.26 -2.34 17.75
N ALA A 173 -21.52 -1.58 16.94
CA ALA A 173 -21.81 -1.45 15.51
C ALA A 173 -21.66 -2.80 14.77
N ALA A 174 -20.66 -3.61 15.14
CA ALA A 174 -20.48 -4.95 14.57
C ALA A 174 -21.60 -5.92 14.98
N GLN A 175 -22.18 -5.79 16.17
CA GLN A 175 -23.39 -6.53 16.55
C GLN A 175 -24.60 -6.11 15.70
N SER A 176 -24.75 -4.82 15.39
CA SER A 176 -25.76 -4.34 14.44
C SER A 176 -25.55 -4.87 13.02
N LEU A 177 -24.30 -5.08 12.58
CA LEU A 177 -24.03 -5.71 11.29
C LEU A 177 -24.55 -7.16 11.24
N LEU A 178 -24.45 -7.93 12.33
CA LEU A 178 -24.99 -9.30 12.38
C LEU A 178 -26.51 -9.36 12.22
N THR A 179 -27.23 -8.28 12.51
CA THR A 179 -28.69 -8.20 12.33
C THR A 179 -29.09 -7.47 11.04
N ALA A 180 -28.12 -6.90 10.32
CA ALA A 180 -28.32 -6.18 9.06
C ALA A 180 -28.15 -7.07 7.81
N THR A 181 -28.07 -8.40 7.97
CA THR A 181 -27.99 -9.34 6.84
C THR A 181 -29.25 -9.27 5.98
N THR A 182 -29.07 -9.27 4.67
CA THR A 182 -30.15 -9.28 3.67
C THR A 182 -30.82 -10.66 3.56
N SER A 183 -31.91 -10.76 2.79
CA SER A 183 -32.53 -12.06 2.45
C SER A 183 -31.57 -13.02 1.75
N ASP A 184 -30.63 -12.48 0.98
CA ASP A 184 -29.56 -13.25 0.31
C ASP A 184 -28.44 -13.69 1.28
N GLY A 185 -28.59 -13.42 2.58
CA GLY A 185 -27.67 -13.86 3.61
C GLY A 185 -26.31 -13.15 3.58
N ALA A 186 -26.29 -11.92 3.09
CA ALA A 186 -25.09 -11.12 2.81
C ALA A 186 -25.33 -9.65 3.20
N TRP A 187 -24.44 -8.73 2.81
CA TRP A 187 -24.55 -7.30 3.14
C TRP A 187 -24.38 -6.43 1.91
N GLY A 188 -25.06 -5.29 1.91
CA GLY A 188 -24.92 -4.26 0.89
C GLY A 188 -25.89 -3.10 1.14
N PRO A 189 -25.74 -2.00 0.41
CA PRO A 189 -26.50 -0.77 0.64
C PRO A 189 -27.99 -0.97 0.38
N ASP A 190 -28.82 -0.34 1.22
CA ASP A 190 -30.28 -0.39 1.11
C ASP A 190 -30.87 -1.81 1.03
N GLY A 191 -30.20 -2.78 1.67
CA GLY A 191 -30.61 -4.19 1.67
C GLY A 191 -30.24 -4.96 0.41
N ASN A 192 -29.50 -4.35 -0.52
CA ASN A 192 -29.04 -4.99 -1.75
C ASN A 192 -27.65 -5.58 -1.58
N ALA A 193 -27.56 -6.87 -1.24
CA ALA A 193 -26.29 -7.55 -1.10
C ALA A 193 -25.37 -7.41 -2.32
N ASP A 194 -24.09 -7.13 -2.03
CA ASP A 194 -23.00 -7.09 -3.00
C ASP A 194 -21.73 -7.71 -2.39
N SER A 195 -20.80 -8.13 -3.25
CA SER A 195 -19.60 -8.87 -2.87
C SER A 195 -18.62 -7.99 -2.08
N SER A 196 -18.48 -6.71 -2.42
CA SER A 196 -17.56 -5.80 -1.76
C SER A 196 -18.00 -5.51 -0.32
N SER A 197 -19.26 -5.10 -0.12
CA SER A 197 -19.84 -4.84 1.19
C SER A 197 -19.79 -6.08 2.07
N THR A 198 -20.18 -7.24 1.52
CA THR A 198 -20.13 -8.52 2.24
C THR A 198 -18.72 -8.84 2.74
N ALA A 199 -17.71 -8.72 1.87
CA ALA A 199 -16.34 -9.02 2.24
C ALA A 199 -15.78 -8.05 3.30
N VAL A 200 -16.06 -6.76 3.20
CA VAL A 200 -15.60 -5.76 4.19
C VAL A 200 -16.31 -5.94 5.53
N VAL A 201 -17.62 -6.25 5.53
CA VAL A 201 -18.36 -6.56 6.76
C VAL A 201 -17.78 -7.80 7.45
N LEU A 202 -17.50 -8.87 6.71
CA LEU A 202 -16.83 -10.06 7.25
C LEU A 202 -15.49 -9.69 7.92
N GLN A 203 -14.67 -8.86 7.28
CA GLN A 203 -13.43 -8.37 7.90
C GLN A 203 -13.68 -7.60 9.21
N ALA A 204 -14.71 -6.74 9.26
CA ALA A 204 -15.04 -5.99 10.47
C ALA A 204 -15.56 -6.89 11.61
N LEU A 205 -16.34 -7.92 11.29
CA LEU A 205 -16.79 -8.92 12.26
C LEU A 205 -15.60 -9.70 12.86
N ALA A 206 -14.67 -10.14 12.02
CA ALA A 206 -13.43 -10.78 12.47
C ALA A 206 -12.58 -9.83 13.32
N ALA A 207 -12.42 -8.58 12.86
CA ALA A 207 -11.63 -7.57 13.55
C ALA A 207 -12.24 -7.10 14.88
N THR A 208 -13.52 -7.32 15.15
CA THR A 208 -14.13 -7.00 16.45
C THR A 208 -14.28 -8.21 17.37
N GLY A 209 -14.13 -9.43 16.82
CA GLY A 209 -14.33 -10.68 17.55
C GLY A 209 -15.76 -10.81 18.09
N VAL A 210 -16.75 -10.26 17.39
CA VAL A 210 -18.18 -10.43 17.74
C VAL A 210 -18.76 -11.74 17.23
N ALA A 211 -18.14 -12.30 16.19
CA ALA A 211 -18.52 -13.55 15.56
C ALA A 211 -17.27 -14.35 15.20
N ASP A 212 -17.35 -15.66 15.37
CA ASP A 212 -16.36 -16.60 14.87
C ASP A 212 -16.72 -17.07 13.44
N ARG A 213 -15.91 -17.97 12.89
CA ARG A 213 -16.10 -18.52 11.54
C ARG A 213 -17.37 -19.38 11.39
N ASP A 214 -17.92 -19.88 12.50
CA ASP A 214 -19.02 -20.85 12.53
C ASP A 214 -20.38 -20.16 12.75
N ALA A 215 -20.36 -18.87 13.13
CA ALA A 215 -21.54 -18.02 13.20
C ALA A 215 -22.36 -18.10 11.89
N PRO A 216 -23.69 -18.31 11.97
CA PRO A 216 -24.54 -18.50 10.78
C PRO A 216 -24.41 -17.38 9.75
N GLN A 217 -24.35 -16.13 10.19
CA GLN A 217 -24.20 -14.95 9.33
C GLN A 217 -22.84 -14.94 8.62
N VAL A 218 -21.77 -15.35 9.30
CA VAL A 218 -20.42 -15.44 8.73
C VAL A 218 -20.37 -16.53 7.66
N ARG A 219 -20.94 -17.71 7.95
CA ARG A 219 -21.05 -18.81 6.96
C ARG A 219 -21.83 -18.37 5.73
N SER A 220 -22.99 -17.76 5.94
CA SER A 220 -23.86 -17.24 4.89
C SER A 220 -23.15 -16.19 4.01
N GLY A 221 -22.41 -15.26 4.63
CA GLY A 221 -21.60 -14.29 3.88
C GLY A 221 -20.54 -14.96 3.01
N PHE A 222 -19.83 -15.97 3.53
CA PHE A 222 -18.87 -16.73 2.73
C PHE A 222 -19.54 -17.57 1.63
N ASP A 223 -20.74 -18.11 1.87
CA ASP A 223 -21.52 -18.80 0.85
C ASP A 223 -21.94 -17.85 -0.29
N TYR A 224 -22.34 -16.62 0.05
CA TYR A 224 -22.58 -15.58 -0.93
C TYR A 224 -21.32 -15.27 -1.78
N LEU A 225 -20.15 -15.09 -1.15
CA LEU A 225 -18.91 -14.84 -1.88
C LEU A 225 -18.50 -16.03 -2.77
N ARG A 226 -18.69 -17.28 -2.32
CA ARG A 226 -18.49 -18.47 -3.17
C ARG A 226 -19.44 -18.48 -4.35
N ALA A 227 -20.71 -18.11 -4.13
CA ALA A 227 -21.70 -18.01 -5.19
C ALA A 227 -21.37 -16.90 -6.19
N ALA A 228 -20.78 -15.79 -5.75
CA ALA A 228 -20.37 -14.67 -6.60
C ALA A 228 -19.07 -14.93 -7.40
N GLN A 229 -18.33 -16.00 -7.08
CA GLN A 229 -17.10 -16.32 -7.80
C GLN A 229 -17.41 -16.76 -9.23
N ILE A 230 -16.70 -16.15 -10.19
CA ILE A 230 -16.81 -16.44 -11.63
C ILE A 230 -15.64 -17.32 -12.09
N ASN A 231 -15.68 -17.77 -13.35
CA ASN A 231 -14.79 -18.81 -13.88
C ASN A 231 -13.31 -18.42 -13.91
N ASP A 232 -12.98 -17.13 -13.95
CA ASP A 232 -11.60 -16.66 -13.91
C ASP A 232 -10.98 -16.69 -12.50
N GLY A 233 -11.79 -16.98 -11.47
CA GLY A 233 -11.38 -17.01 -10.07
C GLY A 233 -11.69 -15.74 -9.29
N ALA A 234 -11.99 -14.61 -9.95
CA ALA A 234 -12.40 -13.37 -9.31
C ALA A 234 -13.87 -13.41 -8.84
N LEU A 235 -14.29 -12.42 -8.07
CA LEU A 235 -15.69 -12.21 -7.70
C LEU A 235 -16.37 -11.23 -8.63
N ALA A 236 -17.58 -11.55 -9.08
CA ALA A 236 -18.47 -10.54 -9.64
C ALA A 236 -18.93 -9.55 -8.54
N GLU A 237 -19.41 -8.38 -8.95
CA GLU A 237 -19.96 -7.39 -8.01
C GLU A 237 -21.14 -7.92 -7.18
N SER A 238 -21.96 -8.80 -7.76
CA SER A 238 -23.11 -9.39 -7.09
C SER A 238 -23.46 -10.75 -7.70
N THR A 239 -24.07 -11.62 -6.90
CA THR A 239 -24.63 -12.92 -7.35
C THR A 239 -25.82 -12.77 -8.31
N ARG A 240 -26.41 -11.57 -8.40
CA ARG A 240 -27.55 -11.27 -9.27
C ARG A 240 -27.15 -11.08 -10.73
N LEU A 241 -25.85 -10.97 -11.01
CA LEU A 241 -25.33 -10.87 -12.37
C LEU A 241 -25.23 -12.26 -13.00
N ASP A 242 -25.52 -12.35 -14.29
CA ASP A 242 -25.32 -13.59 -15.04
C ASP A 242 -23.82 -13.93 -15.09
N LYS A 243 -23.46 -15.11 -14.57
CA LYS A 243 -22.07 -15.57 -14.49
C LYS A 243 -21.39 -15.68 -15.86
N ALA A 244 -22.15 -15.89 -16.92
CA ALA A 244 -21.59 -15.99 -18.27
C ALA A 244 -21.11 -14.64 -18.82
N SER A 245 -21.66 -13.53 -18.31
CA SER A 245 -21.38 -12.17 -18.78
C SER A 245 -20.80 -11.25 -17.71
N ALA A 246 -20.83 -11.66 -16.44
CA ALA A 246 -20.29 -10.91 -15.32
C ALA A 246 -18.76 -10.76 -15.44
N ALA A 247 -18.29 -9.52 -15.29
CA ALA A 247 -16.87 -9.22 -15.12
C ALA A 247 -16.48 -9.34 -13.64
N GLY A 248 -15.24 -9.75 -13.40
CA GLY A 248 -14.63 -9.73 -12.07
C GLY A 248 -14.38 -8.31 -11.56
N SER A 249 -14.56 -8.14 -10.26
CA SER A 249 -14.30 -6.92 -9.50
C SER A 249 -13.01 -7.06 -8.71
N VAL A 250 -12.06 -6.16 -8.97
CA VAL A 250 -10.77 -6.11 -8.26
C VAL A 250 -11.00 -5.90 -6.77
N SER A 251 -11.84 -4.93 -6.40
CA SER A 251 -12.11 -4.56 -5.01
C SER A 251 -12.82 -5.68 -4.26
N ALA A 252 -13.89 -6.26 -4.83
CA ALA A 252 -14.60 -7.36 -4.20
C ALA A 252 -13.69 -8.58 -3.98
N THR A 253 -12.89 -8.93 -5.00
CA THR A 253 -11.95 -10.06 -4.94
C THR A 253 -10.89 -9.83 -3.88
N ALA A 254 -10.31 -8.63 -3.83
CA ALA A 254 -9.31 -8.26 -2.84
C ALA A 254 -9.87 -8.32 -1.41
N TYR A 255 -11.01 -7.69 -1.15
CA TYR A 255 -11.62 -7.73 0.17
C TYR A 255 -12.02 -9.14 0.59
N ALA A 256 -12.43 -10.00 -0.35
CA ALA A 256 -12.73 -11.39 -0.03
C ALA A 256 -11.49 -12.19 0.36
N ILE A 257 -10.34 -11.96 -0.30
CA ILE A 257 -9.05 -12.56 0.13
C ILE A 257 -8.72 -12.13 1.56
N GLN A 258 -8.89 -10.84 1.87
CA GLN A 258 -8.61 -10.31 3.21
C GLN A 258 -9.59 -10.87 4.26
N ALA A 259 -10.87 -11.05 3.92
CA ALA A 259 -11.87 -11.69 4.79
C ALA A 259 -11.53 -13.16 5.07
N VAL A 260 -11.12 -13.91 4.05
CA VAL A 260 -10.66 -15.30 4.18
C VAL A 260 -9.46 -15.38 5.13
N ALA A 261 -8.49 -14.48 4.97
CA ALA A 261 -7.33 -14.39 5.84
C ALA A 261 -7.72 -14.03 7.29
N ALA A 262 -8.63 -13.06 7.47
CA ALA A 262 -9.06 -12.59 8.79
C ALA A 262 -9.75 -13.69 9.63
N PHE A 263 -10.53 -14.57 9.00
CA PHE A 263 -11.18 -15.69 9.69
C PHE A 263 -10.35 -16.99 9.69
N GLY A 264 -9.23 -17.04 8.96
CA GLY A 264 -8.43 -18.25 8.79
C GLY A 264 -9.24 -19.41 8.19
N VAL A 265 -10.13 -19.11 7.23
CA VAL A 265 -10.94 -20.12 6.53
C VAL A 265 -10.20 -20.60 5.27
N PRO A 266 -10.55 -21.78 4.72
CA PRO A 266 -9.95 -22.26 3.48
C PRO A 266 -10.15 -21.27 2.32
N PRO A 267 -9.18 -21.15 1.40
CA PRO A 267 -9.32 -20.31 0.22
C PRO A 267 -10.55 -20.70 -0.62
N ILE A 268 -11.31 -19.69 -1.05
CA ILE A 268 -12.43 -19.84 -1.98
C ILE A 268 -11.87 -20.23 -3.36
N ARG A 269 -12.47 -21.24 -3.98
CA ARG A 269 -12.06 -21.80 -5.26
C ARG A 269 -13.26 -22.08 -6.16
N THR A 270 -13.06 -21.89 -7.46
CA THR A 270 -13.99 -22.33 -8.49
C THR A 270 -14.03 -23.86 -8.55
N GLN A 271 -15.00 -24.42 -9.29
CA GLN A 271 -15.04 -25.86 -9.59
C GLN A 271 -13.77 -26.34 -10.32
N THR A 272 -13.14 -25.48 -11.11
CA THR A 272 -11.87 -25.75 -11.81
C THR A 272 -10.64 -25.55 -10.92
N GLY A 273 -10.82 -25.20 -9.65
CA GLY A 273 -9.74 -25.02 -8.67
C GLY A 273 -9.08 -23.65 -8.68
N LYS A 274 -9.54 -22.68 -9.49
CA LYS A 274 -9.00 -21.32 -9.49
C LYS A 274 -9.34 -20.59 -8.19
N THR A 275 -8.33 -20.02 -7.56
CA THR A 275 -8.44 -19.25 -6.31
C THR A 275 -8.76 -17.77 -6.57
N LEU A 276 -9.26 -17.07 -5.55
CA LEU A 276 -9.40 -15.61 -5.57
C LEU A 276 -8.06 -14.90 -5.86
N ALA A 277 -6.96 -15.40 -5.31
CA ALA A 277 -5.63 -14.81 -5.51
C ALA A 277 -5.17 -14.92 -6.98
N GLN A 278 -5.45 -16.04 -7.64
CA GLN A 278 -5.21 -16.19 -9.07
C GLN A 278 -6.09 -15.23 -9.87
N GLY A 279 -7.39 -15.15 -9.56
CA GLY A 279 -8.31 -14.20 -10.18
C GLY A 279 -7.82 -12.76 -10.07
N LEU A 280 -7.46 -12.29 -8.86
CA LEU A 280 -6.93 -10.94 -8.64
C LEU A 280 -5.64 -10.68 -9.43
N THR A 281 -4.79 -11.69 -9.58
CA THR A 281 -3.52 -11.58 -10.31
C THR A 281 -3.75 -11.39 -11.81
N ASP A 282 -4.80 -12.01 -12.37
CA ASP A 282 -5.17 -11.84 -13.78
C ASP A 282 -5.60 -10.39 -14.10
N TYR A 283 -5.97 -9.60 -13.09
CA TYR A 283 -6.28 -8.16 -13.20
C TYR A 283 -5.08 -7.23 -12.95
N GLN A 284 -3.92 -7.75 -12.52
CA GLN A 284 -2.72 -6.94 -12.35
C GLN A 284 -1.97 -6.79 -13.67
N GLN A 285 -1.86 -5.55 -14.15
CA GLN A 285 -1.20 -5.27 -15.42
C GLN A 285 0.28 -5.57 -15.38
N GLN A 286 0.76 -6.22 -16.44
CA GLN A 286 2.17 -6.58 -16.61
C GLN A 286 3.09 -5.38 -16.86
N THR A 287 2.59 -4.28 -17.38
CA THR A 287 3.40 -3.09 -17.70
C THR A 287 3.48 -2.13 -16.51
N SER A 288 2.34 -1.80 -15.92
CA SER A 288 2.24 -0.77 -14.87
C SER A 288 2.27 -1.34 -13.46
N GLY A 289 1.83 -2.58 -13.26
CA GLY A 289 1.62 -3.15 -11.92
C GLY A 289 0.33 -2.71 -11.23
N GLY A 290 -0.41 -1.76 -11.81
CA GLY A 290 -1.72 -1.34 -11.34
C GLY A 290 -2.82 -2.33 -11.73
N LEU A 291 -3.96 -2.21 -11.08
CA LEU A 291 -5.15 -3.03 -11.27
C LEU A 291 -6.32 -2.18 -11.76
N THR A 292 -7.20 -2.80 -12.55
CA THR A 292 -8.56 -2.27 -12.72
C THR A 292 -9.57 -3.34 -13.11
N SER A 293 -10.79 -3.29 -12.60
CA SER A 293 -11.86 -4.25 -12.95
C SER A 293 -12.25 -4.21 -14.44
N LYS A 294 -11.85 -3.16 -15.16
CA LYS A 294 -12.11 -2.96 -16.60
C LYS A 294 -11.04 -3.57 -17.51
N GLY A 295 -10.01 -4.23 -16.96
CA GLY A 295 -8.91 -4.73 -17.76
C GLY A 295 -8.10 -5.82 -17.08
N GLY A 296 -7.66 -6.80 -17.86
CA GLY A 296 -6.75 -7.83 -17.40
C GLY A 296 -5.28 -7.47 -17.55
N GLN A 297 -4.45 -8.49 -17.36
CA GLN A 297 -2.99 -8.46 -17.38
C GLN A 297 -2.35 -7.76 -18.60
N TYR A 298 -2.98 -7.89 -19.78
CA TYR A 298 -2.52 -7.35 -21.06
C TYR A 298 -3.37 -6.18 -21.56
N SER A 299 -4.30 -5.67 -20.74
CA SER A 299 -5.20 -4.58 -21.13
C SER A 299 -4.45 -3.25 -21.23
N GLN A 300 -4.85 -2.44 -22.22
CA GLN A 300 -4.40 -1.05 -22.37
C GLN A 300 -5.27 -0.06 -21.58
N VAL A 301 -6.30 -0.54 -20.89
CA VAL A 301 -7.16 0.30 -20.04
C VAL A 301 -6.30 0.85 -18.90
N PRO A 302 -6.22 2.18 -18.68
CA PRO A 302 -5.41 2.72 -17.59
C PRO A 302 -5.84 2.16 -16.23
N PRO A 303 -4.92 1.70 -15.37
CA PRO A 303 -5.28 1.20 -14.04
C PRO A 303 -5.90 2.27 -13.15
N SER A 304 -6.70 1.81 -12.20
CA SER A 304 -7.32 2.62 -11.17
C SER A 304 -6.40 2.70 -9.95
N VAL A 305 -6.15 3.93 -9.46
CA VAL A 305 -5.41 4.15 -8.21
C VAL A 305 -6.20 3.59 -7.03
N VAL A 306 -7.52 3.79 -7.02
CA VAL A 306 -8.40 3.32 -5.95
C VAL A 306 -8.43 1.79 -5.90
N GLU A 307 -8.70 1.12 -7.02
CA GLU A 307 -8.80 -0.35 -7.03
C GLU A 307 -7.44 -0.99 -6.74
N THR A 308 -6.33 -0.40 -7.22
CA THR A 308 -4.98 -0.86 -6.89
C THR A 308 -4.69 -0.71 -5.39
N ALA A 309 -5.06 0.42 -4.79
CA ALA A 309 -4.85 0.68 -3.37
C ALA A 309 -5.69 -0.26 -2.48
N GLN A 310 -6.93 -0.53 -2.87
CA GLN A 310 -7.82 -1.48 -2.17
C GLN A 310 -7.32 -2.93 -2.30
N ALA A 311 -6.71 -3.27 -3.44
CA ALA A 311 -6.14 -4.59 -3.69
C ALA A 311 -4.80 -4.84 -3.00
N PHE A 312 -4.00 -3.80 -2.76
CA PHE A 312 -2.65 -3.93 -2.23
C PHE A 312 -2.57 -4.83 -0.97
N PRO A 313 -3.39 -4.65 0.09
CA PRO A 313 -3.31 -5.48 1.29
C PRO A 313 -3.57 -6.96 1.02
N ALA A 314 -4.38 -7.30 0.00
CA ALA A 314 -4.72 -8.68 -0.31
C ALA A 314 -3.53 -9.50 -0.81
N PHE A 315 -2.55 -8.87 -1.48
CA PHE A 315 -1.38 -9.58 -2.00
C PHE A 315 -0.47 -10.14 -0.89
N ASP A 316 -0.45 -9.48 0.27
CA ASP A 316 0.33 -9.90 1.43
C ASP A 316 -0.56 -10.54 2.52
N GLY A 317 -1.85 -10.79 2.22
CA GLY A 317 -2.81 -11.36 3.18
C GLY A 317 -3.10 -10.45 4.37
N LEU A 318 -2.89 -9.13 4.23
CA LEU A 318 -3.13 -8.14 5.26
C LEU A 318 -4.62 -7.82 5.36
N SER A 319 -5.13 -7.65 6.58
CA SER A 319 -6.46 -7.07 6.83
C SER A 319 -6.32 -5.60 7.26
N PHE A 320 -7.43 -4.85 7.34
CA PHE A 320 -7.44 -3.43 7.73
C PHE A 320 -7.01 -3.14 9.19
N ARG A 321 -6.57 -4.14 9.96
CA ARG A 321 -5.81 -3.91 11.19
C ARG A 321 -4.34 -3.60 10.86
N LEU A 322 -4.10 -2.38 10.39
CA LEU A 322 -2.76 -1.92 10.01
C LEU A 322 -1.86 -1.68 11.22
N ALA A 323 -0.59 -2.06 11.11
CA ALA A 323 0.41 -1.77 12.13
C ALA A 323 0.80 -0.27 12.09
N PRO A 324 1.01 0.39 13.25
CA PRO A 324 1.47 1.76 13.27
C PRO A 324 2.78 1.95 12.51
N VAL A 325 2.84 2.98 11.66
CA VAL A 325 4.02 3.32 10.88
C VAL A 325 4.67 4.56 11.49
N LYS A 326 5.97 4.49 11.78
CA LYS A 326 6.71 5.64 12.34
C LYS A 326 7.16 6.58 11.22
N SER A 327 6.99 7.88 11.44
CA SER A 327 7.65 8.90 10.64
C SER A 327 9.17 8.85 10.87
N THR A 328 9.95 8.90 9.80
CA THR A 328 11.42 8.86 9.78
C THR A 328 12.05 10.23 9.56
N SER A 329 11.32 11.19 8.97
CA SER A 329 11.88 12.51 8.59
C SER A 329 11.21 13.70 9.26
N GLY A 330 10.05 13.50 9.91
CA GLY A 330 9.23 14.58 10.46
C GLY A 330 8.52 15.42 9.37
N GLY A 331 8.52 14.94 8.12
CA GLY A 331 7.81 15.53 6.99
C GLY A 331 8.43 16.78 6.37
N PRO A 332 7.73 17.37 5.37
CA PRO A 332 8.21 18.54 4.65
C PRO A 332 8.44 19.76 5.53
N ASP A 333 7.67 19.93 6.60
CA ASP A 333 7.82 21.06 7.52
C ASP A 333 9.14 20.98 8.31
N ALA A 334 9.55 19.77 8.70
CA ALA A 334 10.83 19.56 9.35
C ALA A 334 11.99 19.83 8.38
N ALA A 335 11.86 19.38 7.13
CA ALA A 335 12.83 19.69 6.08
C ALA A 335 12.94 21.21 5.84
N ARG A 336 11.80 21.92 5.76
CA ARG A 336 11.76 23.38 5.60
C ARG A 336 12.37 24.10 6.79
N ARG A 337 12.02 23.72 8.02
CA ARG A 337 12.63 24.30 9.25
C ARG A 337 14.14 24.10 9.30
N ARG A 338 14.64 22.93 8.88
CA ARG A 338 16.09 22.66 8.79
C ARG A 338 16.76 23.53 7.72
N ALA A 339 16.11 23.71 6.57
CA ALA A 339 16.60 24.59 5.51
C ALA A 339 16.65 26.05 5.97
N ASP A 340 15.59 26.54 6.63
CA ASP A 340 15.52 27.90 7.18
C ASP A 340 16.57 28.13 8.28
N ALA A 341 16.76 27.15 9.18
CA ALA A 341 17.80 27.21 10.20
C ALA A 341 19.22 27.27 9.57
N LYS A 342 19.47 26.46 8.54
CA LYS A 342 20.74 26.46 7.80
C LYS A 342 20.99 27.80 7.09
N ARG A 343 19.95 28.38 6.48
CA ARG A 343 20.02 29.70 5.84
C ARG A 343 20.33 30.80 6.87
N ARG A 344 19.62 30.84 8.00
CA ARG A 344 19.89 31.81 9.08
C ARG A 344 21.29 31.67 9.66
N ALA A 345 21.80 30.44 9.77
CA ALA A 345 23.18 30.19 10.21
C ALA A 345 24.22 30.71 9.19
N ALA A 346 23.96 30.56 7.89
CA ALA A 346 24.82 31.09 6.83
C ALA A 346 24.82 32.63 6.81
N GLU A 347 23.64 33.25 6.95
CA GLU A 347 23.50 34.71 7.02
C GLU A 347 24.24 35.30 8.24
N ARG A 348 24.15 34.65 9.41
CA ARG A 348 24.92 35.06 10.61
C ARG A 348 26.43 34.98 10.40
N ARG A 349 26.94 33.94 9.74
CA ARG A 349 28.37 33.82 9.43
C ARG A 349 28.85 34.91 8.49
N LEU A 350 28.07 35.25 7.47
CA LEU A 350 28.41 36.37 6.58
C LEU A 350 28.48 37.70 7.35
N HIS A 351 27.53 37.95 8.24
CA HIS A 351 27.50 39.18 9.04
C HIS A 351 28.70 39.30 10.00
N ASP A 352 29.10 38.20 10.66
CA ASP A 352 30.27 38.15 11.54
C ASP A 352 31.58 38.35 10.76
N THR A 353 31.66 37.80 9.53
CA THR A 353 32.84 37.98 8.67
C THR A 353 32.97 39.42 8.16
N SER A 354 31.86 40.11 7.90
CA SER A 354 31.87 41.53 7.51
C SER A 354 32.27 42.46 8.67
N GLN A 355 31.77 42.21 9.89
CA GLN A 355 32.19 42.99 11.07
C GLN A 355 33.67 42.82 11.41
N LYS A 356 34.24 41.64 11.15
CA LYS A 356 35.68 41.39 11.36
C LYS A 356 36.57 42.08 10.31
N ARG A 357 36.04 42.46 9.15
CA ARG A 357 36.81 43.19 8.11
C ARG A 357 36.78 44.71 8.31
N GLU A 358 35.73 45.26 8.89
CA GLU A 358 35.65 46.72 9.16
C GLU A 358 36.41 47.17 10.42
N SER A 359 36.82 46.24 11.30
CA SER A 359 37.61 46.55 12.51
C SER A 359 39.13 46.65 12.29
N SER A 360 39.61 46.77 11.04
CA SER A 360 41.04 47.01 10.73
C SER A 360 41.32 48.39 10.10
N GLY A 361 40.33 49.28 10.11
CA GLY A 361 40.50 50.69 9.73
C GLY A 361 41.24 51.47 10.81
N SER A 362 42.54 51.63 10.60
CA SER A 362 43.45 52.56 11.26
C SER A 362 42.81 53.91 11.55
N SER A 363 42.70 54.25 12.83
CA SER A 363 42.43 55.59 13.31
C SER A 363 43.75 56.33 13.47
N ASP A 364 44.05 57.28 12.56
CA ASP A 364 44.97 58.38 12.82
C ASP A 364 44.59 59.60 11.95
N GLU A 365 44.68 60.77 12.58
CA GLU A 365 44.50 62.15 12.07
C GLU A 365 43.04 62.58 11.80
N GLY A 366 42.53 63.74 12.25
CA GLY A 366 43.10 64.90 12.92
C GLY A 366 42.28 66.16 12.56
N ALA A 367 42.09 67.05 13.54
CA ALA A 367 41.81 68.48 13.42
C ALA A 367 40.42 69.01 12.95
N SER A 368 39.71 69.52 13.96
CA SER A 368 38.93 70.77 14.04
C SER A 368 38.92 71.80 12.89
N SER A 369 37.74 72.36 12.59
CA SER A 369 37.42 73.80 12.74
C SER A 369 35.93 74.03 12.37
N GLY A 370 35.15 74.72 13.21
CA GLY A 370 34.70 76.11 12.95
C GLY A 370 33.33 76.12 12.25
N SER A 371 32.22 76.37 12.95
CA SER A 371 31.66 77.69 13.29
C SER A 371 30.54 78.16 12.32
N ALA A 372 29.35 78.34 12.92
CA ALA A 372 28.30 79.32 12.63
C ALA A 372 27.42 79.18 11.37
N GLY A 373 26.10 79.41 11.57
CA GLY A 373 25.26 79.99 10.52
C GLY A 373 23.81 79.51 10.40
N ALA A 374 22.96 79.98 11.32
CA ALA A 374 21.59 80.49 11.10
C ALA A 374 20.60 79.87 10.07
N SER A 375 19.42 79.55 10.61
CA SER A 375 18.06 79.84 10.10
C SER A 375 17.64 79.41 8.68
N GLY A 376 16.60 78.57 8.60
CA GLY A 376 15.83 78.38 7.37
C GLY A 376 14.64 77.45 7.57
N ARG A 377 13.46 78.05 7.62
CA ARG A 377 12.13 77.47 7.84
C ARG A 377 11.59 76.81 6.55
N ALA A 378 10.64 75.88 6.73
CA ALA A 378 9.58 75.45 5.79
C ALA A 378 9.79 74.17 4.94
N ASP A 379 9.13 73.11 5.41
CA ASP A 379 8.46 72.03 4.68
C ASP A 379 6.94 72.42 4.62
N PRO A 380 6.01 71.87 3.79
CA PRO A 380 6.14 70.85 2.73
C PRO A 380 5.44 71.19 1.39
N GLY A 381 5.84 70.51 0.31
CA GLY A 381 5.07 70.39 -0.95
C GLY A 381 4.92 68.91 -1.31
N ALA A 382 3.71 68.34 -1.25
CA ALA A 382 2.73 68.27 -2.34
C ALA A 382 2.69 66.86 -2.96
N PHE A 383 1.81 66.03 -2.40
CA PHE A 383 1.28 64.82 -3.05
C PHE A 383 -0.09 65.17 -3.65
N GLU A 384 -0.20 65.20 -4.97
CA GLU A 384 -1.50 65.23 -5.66
C GLU A 384 -2.04 63.81 -5.84
N ARG A 385 -3.30 63.64 -5.41
CA ARG A 385 -4.18 62.54 -5.78
C ARG A 385 -4.87 62.89 -7.09
N ALA A 386 -5.09 61.87 -7.93
CA ALA A 386 -6.19 61.89 -8.89
C ALA A 386 -7.22 60.83 -8.48
N THR A 387 -8.45 61.28 -8.25
CA THR A 387 -9.69 60.51 -8.13
C THR A 387 -10.59 60.85 -9.31
N ALA A 388 -11.18 59.83 -9.93
CA ALA A 388 -12.49 59.85 -10.56
C ALA A 388 -12.88 58.37 -10.77
N GLY A 389 -14.06 57.86 -10.41
CA GLY A 389 -15.31 58.51 -10.05
C GLY A 389 -16.43 57.86 -10.87
N GLY A 390 -17.38 57.22 -10.16
CA GLY A 390 -18.73 56.87 -10.64
C GLY A 390 -18.82 55.64 -11.56
N GLY A 391 -19.78 54.73 -11.40
CA GLY A 391 -20.96 54.70 -10.53
C GLY A 391 -22.04 53.84 -11.18
N ASP A 392 -22.92 53.25 -10.35
CA ASP A 392 -24.25 52.68 -10.63
C ASP A 392 -24.39 51.60 -11.72
N GLY A 393 -25.18 50.55 -11.59
CA GLY A 393 -26.16 50.17 -10.57
C GLY A 393 -27.11 49.10 -11.17
N GLY A 394 -27.77 48.34 -10.30
CA GLY A 394 -29.12 47.79 -10.56
C GLY A 394 -29.27 46.33 -11.02
N SER A 395 -29.88 45.52 -10.12
CA SER A 395 -30.98 44.55 -10.33
C SER A 395 -30.92 43.60 -11.55
N GLY A 396 -30.97 42.28 -11.42
CA GLY A 396 -31.90 41.50 -10.61
C GLY A 396 -33.12 41.13 -11.45
N GLU A 397 -33.13 39.96 -12.10
CA GLU A 397 -34.37 39.40 -12.66
C GLU A 397 -34.36 37.87 -12.76
N ARG A 398 -35.57 37.34 -12.55
CA ARG A 398 -35.98 35.96 -12.31
C ARG A 398 -35.93 35.11 -13.58
N GLY A 399 -35.49 33.87 -13.47
CA GLY A 399 -35.65 32.85 -14.51
C GLY A 399 -36.56 31.72 -14.06
N ASP A 400 -37.83 31.77 -14.48
CA ASP A 400 -38.78 30.66 -14.42
C ASP A 400 -39.47 30.54 -15.79
N ARG A 401 -39.24 29.44 -16.53
CA ARG A 401 -40.23 28.83 -17.45
C ARG A 401 -39.76 27.52 -18.09
N ARG A 402 -40.50 26.47 -17.72
CA ARG A 402 -41.21 25.47 -18.56
C ARG A 402 -40.44 24.61 -19.58
N GLU A 403 -40.52 23.31 -19.31
CA GLU A 403 -41.07 22.24 -20.17
C GLU A 403 -41.06 22.43 -21.70
N ARG A 404 -40.41 21.48 -22.39
CA ARG A 404 -41.03 20.76 -23.53
C ARG A 404 -40.27 19.47 -23.82
N GLY A 405 -41.02 18.37 -23.87
CA GLY A 405 -40.55 17.07 -24.31
C GLY A 405 -40.35 16.98 -25.82
N GLY A 406 -39.64 15.94 -26.23
CA GLY A 406 -39.46 15.56 -27.63
C GLY A 406 -38.92 14.14 -27.76
N ARG A 407 -39.81 13.18 -28.03
CA ARG A 407 -39.50 11.84 -28.55
C ARG A 407 -39.08 11.95 -30.03
N ARG A 408 -38.13 11.10 -30.46
CA ARG A 408 -37.97 10.43 -31.79
C ARG A 408 -36.63 9.68 -31.74
N ALA A 409 -36.52 8.35 -31.81
CA ALA A 409 -36.90 7.37 -32.85
C ALA A 409 -36.13 7.53 -34.18
N GLY A 410 -35.42 6.46 -34.57
CA GLY A 410 -34.76 6.24 -35.88
C GLY A 410 -33.28 5.83 -35.69
N ALA A 411 -32.86 4.56 -35.72
CA ALA A 411 -32.86 3.57 -36.80
C ALA A 411 -31.84 3.88 -37.93
N GLY A 412 -31.06 2.87 -38.32
CA GLY A 412 -30.28 2.82 -39.58
C GLY A 412 -28.76 2.72 -39.37
N GLU A 413 -28.19 1.51 -39.39
CA GLU A 413 -27.46 0.92 -40.54
C GLU A 413 -25.95 1.18 -40.49
N ARG A 414 -25.15 0.17 -40.12
CA ARG A 414 -24.43 -0.72 -41.05
C ARG A 414 -23.66 0.03 -42.15
N ARG A 415 -22.34 0.00 -42.07
CA ARG A 415 -21.47 -0.32 -43.21
C ARG A 415 -20.09 -0.78 -42.71
N ALA A 416 -19.79 -2.03 -43.07
CA ALA A 416 -18.46 -2.57 -43.13
C ALA A 416 -17.70 -1.92 -44.30
N ALA A 417 -16.41 -1.68 -44.12
CA ALA A 417 -15.44 -1.60 -45.19
C ALA A 417 -14.12 -2.17 -44.67
N ALA A 418 -13.59 -3.12 -45.43
CA ALA A 418 -12.36 -3.83 -45.19
C ALA A 418 -11.24 -3.27 -46.09
N GLU A 419 -9.99 -3.63 -45.74
CA GLU A 419 -8.76 -3.65 -46.56
C GLU A 419 -8.12 -2.27 -46.84
N THR A 420 -6.82 -2.02 -46.62
CA THR A 420 -5.61 -2.77 -47.02
C THR A 420 -4.38 -2.21 -46.25
N PRO A 421 -3.28 -2.97 -46.02
CA PRO A 421 -2.15 -2.53 -45.20
C PRO A 421 -1.12 -1.72 -46.01
N ALA A 422 -0.53 -0.71 -45.38
CA ALA A 422 0.63 0.02 -45.91
C ALA A 422 1.87 -0.28 -45.04
N ASP A 423 2.79 -0.97 -45.71
CA ASP A 423 4.18 -1.23 -45.37
C ASP A 423 4.99 0.07 -45.36
N GLY A 424 6.04 0.15 -44.53
CA GLY A 424 6.87 1.34 -44.39
C GLY A 424 7.72 1.36 -43.13
N GLY A 425 8.72 0.46 -43.07
CA GLY A 425 9.79 0.55 -42.09
C GLY A 425 10.82 1.59 -42.51
N GLU A 426 11.16 2.51 -41.60
CA GLU A 426 12.40 3.28 -41.65
C GLU A 426 13.31 2.85 -40.50
N GLU A 427 14.49 2.39 -40.90
CA GLU A 427 15.59 1.93 -40.09
C GLU A 427 16.33 3.17 -39.52
N VAL A 428 16.24 3.39 -38.21
CA VAL A 428 16.99 4.45 -37.51
C VAL A 428 18.24 3.85 -36.90
N THR A 429 19.34 3.91 -37.65
CA THR A 429 20.70 3.74 -37.13
C THR A 429 21.17 4.99 -36.40
N GLY A 430 21.44 4.87 -35.10
CA GLY A 430 22.06 5.93 -34.30
C GLY A 430 23.38 5.46 -33.71
N ASP A 431 24.45 6.20 -34.01
CA ASP A 431 25.80 5.98 -33.48
C ASP A 431 25.89 6.22 -31.97
N VAL A 432 26.48 5.26 -31.26
CA VAL A 432 26.73 5.35 -29.81
C VAL A 432 28.02 6.14 -29.56
N VAL A 433 27.85 7.41 -29.18
CA VAL A 433 28.95 8.23 -28.64
C VAL A 433 29.31 7.74 -27.23
N ARG A 434 30.55 7.25 -27.09
CA ARG A 434 31.13 6.72 -25.85
C ARG A 434 31.49 7.88 -24.90
N ALA A 435 30.60 8.22 -23.98
CA ALA A 435 30.89 9.15 -22.89
C ALA A 435 31.54 8.39 -21.71
N ALA A 436 32.73 8.85 -21.30
CA ALA A 436 33.45 8.36 -20.13
C ALA A 436 32.72 8.78 -18.84
N GLY A 437 32.25 7.80 -18.07
CA GLY A 437 31.57 8.02 -16.78
C GLY A 437 30.40 7.06 -16.62
N GLY A 438 30.68 5.79 -16.33
CA GLY A 438 29.65 4.78 -16.10
C GLY A 438 28.73 5.17 -14.92
N PRO A 439 27.39 5.04 -15.05
CA PRO A 439 26.49 5.36 -13.97
C PRO A 439 26.73 4.42 -12.79
N ALA A 440 26.78 4.99 -11.57
CA ALA A 440 26.78 4.21 -10.34
C ALA A 440 25.59 3.23 -10.37
N LEU A 441 25.89 1.93 -10.27
CA LEU A 441 24.88 0.88 -10.18
C LEU A 441 24.00 1.16 -8.97
N ARG A 442 22.79 1.68 -9.20
CA ARG A 442 21.79 1.87 -8.16
C ARG A 442 21.43 0.50 -7.61
N THR A 443 21.54 0.34 -6.29
CA THR A 443 21.05 -0.84 -5.59
C THR A 443 19.58 -1.06 -5.94
N ARG A 444 19.24 -2.31 -6.25
CA ARG A 444 17.86 -2.70 -6.58
C ARG A 444 16.98 -2.34 -5.40
N ARG A 445 15.91 -1.59 -5.64
CA ARG A 445 14.99 -1.10 -4.60
C ARG A 445 14.50 -2.25 -3.71
N GLY A 446 14.87 -2.23 -2.42
CA GLY A 446 14.59 -3.30 -1.45
C GLY A 446 15.74 -4.27 -1.15
N ALA A 447 16.91 -4.08 -1.75
CA ALA A 447 18.16 -4.74 -1.37
C ALA A 447 18.97 -3.88 -0.40
N ASP A 448 19.63 -4.52 0.57
CA ASP A 448 20.63 -3.87 1.43
C ASP A 448 21.96 -3.66 0.66
N ASP A 449 23.00 -3.19 1.34
CA ASP A 449 24.33 -2.95 0.75
C ASP A 449 24.95 -4.22 0.13
N SER A 450 24.42 -5.41 0.43
CA SER A 450 24.83 -6.69 -0.18
C SER A 450 24.09 -7.04 -1.48
N GLY A 451 23.11 -6.23 -1.91
CA GLY A 451 22.33 -6.48 -3.12
C GLY A 451 21.27 -7.58 -2.97
N LEU A 452 21.05 -8.10 -1.75
CA LEU A 452 20.14 -9.21 -1.48
C LEU A 452 18.81 -8.73 -0.87
N THR A 453 17.70 -9.29 -1.35
CA THR A 453 16.37 -9.09 -0.76
C THR A 453 16.20 -9.90 0.54
N ASN A 454 15.25 -9.51 1.40
CA ASN A 454 14.90 -10.27 2.63
C ASN A 454 14.60 -11.75 2.36
N ARG A 455 13.94 -12.04 1.23
CA ARG A 455 13.62 -13.41 0.81
C ARG A 455 14.88 -14.19 0.45
N GLN A 456 15.82 -13.60 -0.28
CA GLN A 456 17.08 -14.25 -0.65
C GLN A 456 17.95 -14.53 0.57
N ARG A 457 17.98 -13.63 1.57
CA ARG A 457 18.69 -13.84 2.84
C ARG A 457 18.08 -15.01 3.63
N ALA A 458 16.75 -15.08 3.72
CA ALA A 458 16.08 -16.21 4.37
C ALA A 458 16.39 -17.54 3.66
N THR A 459 16.40 -17.57 2.32
CA THR A 459 16.77 -18.78 1.55
C THR A 459 18.23 -19.19 1.78
N LEU A 460 19.16 -18.24 1.80
CA LEU A 460 20.57 -18.52 2.07
C LEU A 460 20.81 -19.01 3.50
N ALA A 461 20.11 -18.42 4.49
CA ALA A 461 20.19 -18.84 5.89
C ALA A 461 19.69 -20.28 6.09
N VAL A 462 18.56 -20.64 5.47
CA VAL A 462 18.03 -22.01 5.50
C VAL A 462 18.98 -22.99 4.80
N GLY A 463 19.53 -22.61 3.63
CA GLY A 463 20.51 -23.42 2.91
C GLY A 463 21.79 -23.67 3.73
N GLY A 464 22.29 -22.64 4.41
CA GLY A 464 23.45 -22.74 5.30
C GLY A 464 23.22 -23.66 6.50
N LEU A 465 22.04 -23.56 7.14
CA LEU A 465 21.65 -24.42 8.25
C LEU A 465 21.59 -25.89 7.84
N LEU A 466 20.99 -26.18 6.68
CA LEU A 466 20.93 -27.54 6.13
C LEU A 466 22.32 -28.09 5.81
N GLY A 467 23.21 -27.27 5.25
CA GLY A 467 24.60 -27.65 5.01
C GLY A 467 25.37 -27.99 6.29
N LEU A 468 25.20 -27.19 7.35
CA LEU A 468 25.80 -27.45 8.66
C LEU A 468 25.29 -28.76 9.29
N LEU A 469 23.99 -29.03 9.21
CA LEU A 469 23.40 -30.27 9.71
C LEU A 469 23.93 -31.50 8.96
N LEU A 470 24.12 -31.41 7.63
CA LEU A 470 24.71 -32.48 6.83
C LEU A 470 26.16 -32.75 7.26
N LEU A 471 26.97 -31.70 7.43
CA LEU A 471 28.36 -31.83 7.88
C LEU A 471 28.47 -32.40 9.29
N ALA A 472 27.60 -31.98 10.21
CA ALA A 472 27.51 -32.54 11.55
C ALA A 472 27.15 -34.03 11.51
N GLY A 473 26.22 -34.44 10.64
CA GLY A 473 25.88 -35.85 10.42
C GLY A 473 27.07 -36.67 9.92
N ILE A 474 27.84 -36.16 8.95
CA ILE A 474 29.05 -36.81 8.44
C ILE A 474 30.11 -36.93 9.54
N ALA A 475 30.29 -35.89 10.37
CA ALA A 475 31.25 -35.90 11.48
C ALA A 475 30.85 -36.92 12.56
N LEU A 476 29.57 -36.98 12.91
CA LEU A 476 29.05 -37.96 13.88
C LEU A 476 29.19 -39.40 13.37
N GLU A 477 29.01 -39.64 12.08
CA GLU A 477 29.20 -40.97 11.49
C GLU A 477 30.70 -41.39 11.50
N ARG A 478 31.64 -40.44 11.41
CA ARG A 478 33.07 -40.73 11.59
C ARG A 478 33.44 -41.10 13.03
N LEU A 479 32.66 -40.63 14.01
CA LEU A 479 32.86 -40.94 15.43
C LEU A 479 32.23 -42.28 15.84
N ARG A 480 31.45 -42.94 14.97
CA ARG A 480 30.93 -44.27 15.25
C ARG A 480 32.05 -45.32 15.17
N PRO A 481 32.23 -46.15 16.22
CA PRO A 481 33.12 -47.30 16.16
C PRO A 481 32.65 -48.23 15.03
N ARG A 482 33.53 -48.50 14.06
CA ARG A 482 33.21 -49.41 12.97
C ARG A 482 33.11 -50.84 13.50
N PRO A 483 32.05 -51.60 13.21
CA PRO A 483 32.06 -53.03 13.44
C PRO A 483 33.15 -53.66 12.57
N SER A 484 33.96 -54.52 13.18
CA SER A 484 35.03 -55.27 12.52
C SER A 484 34.48 -56.03 11.31
N GLY A 485 34.89 -55.63 10.10
CA GLY A 485 34.55 -56.31 8.84
C GLY A 485 33.78 -55.47 7.80
N ALA A 486 33.35 -54.24 8.10
CA ALA A 486 32.65 -53.40 7.12
C ALA A 486 33.60 -52.79 6.08
N ARG A 487 33.29 -52.98 4.78
CA ARG A 487 34.03 -52.36 3.67
C ARG A 487 33.94 -50.83 3.71
N PRO A 488 35.01 -50.10 3.37
CA PRO A 488 34.98 -48.63 3.33
C PRO A 488 33.96 -48.14 2.29
N LEU A 489 33.26 -47.05 2.62
CA LEU A 489 32.36 -46.38 1.68
C LEU A 489 33.12 -45.96 0.41
N PRO A 490 32.50 -46.06 -0.77
CA PRO A 490 33.13 -45.65 -2.02
C PRO A 490 33.51 -44.17 -1.95
N THR A 491 34.80 -43.89 -2.15
CA THR A 491 35.42 -42.57 -2.08
C THR A 491 34.73 -41.54 -3.00
N GLU A 492 34.05 -42.01 -4.04
CA GLU A 492 33.32 -41.19 -5.01
C GLU A 492 32.14 -40.42 -4.39
N ALA A 493 31.42 -41.00 -3.43
CA ALA A 493 30.31 -40.31 -2.76
C ALA A 493 30.79 -39.12 -1.92
N ILE A 494 32.00 -39.23 -1.34
CA ILE A 494 32.62 -38.20 -0.53
C ILE A 494 33.14 -37.05 -1.42
N VAL A 495 33.72 -37.39 -2.57
CA VAL A 495 34.19 -36.39 -3.55
C VAL A 495 33.02 -35.62 -4.18
N ALA A 496 31.89 -36.29 -4.44
CA ALA A 496 30.68 -35.64 -4.94
C ALA A 496 30.10 -34.63 -3.93
N ALA A 497 30.01 -35.01 -2.65
CA ALA A 497 29.53 -34.11 -1.59
C ALA A 497 30.47 -32.90 -1.38
N GLN A 498 31.79 -33.11 -1.45
CA GLN A 498 32.77 -32.02 -1.33
C GLN A 498 32.75 -31.06 -2.54
N ARG A 499 32.49 -31.56 -3.75
CA ARG A 499 32.32 -30.70 -4.95
C ARG A 499 31.06 -29.85 -4.88
N ALA A 500 29.96 -30.39 -4.34
CA ALA A 500 28.70 -29.65 -4.16
C ALA A 500 28.80 -28.52 -3.12
N ALA A 501 29.71 -28.62 -2.13
CA ALA A 501 29.89 -27.62 -1.08
C ALA A 501 30.86 -26.46 -1.46
N ARG A 502 31.68 -26.62 -2.51
CA ARG A 502 32.67 -25.61 -2.93
C ARG A 502 32.11 -24.21 -3.29
N PRO A 503 30.90 -24.04 -3.86
CA PRO A 503 30.36 -22.71 -4.16
C PRO A 503 30.07 -21.87 -2.90
N PHE A 504 29.81 -22.51 -1.75
CA PHE A 504 29.35 -21.83 -0.53
C PHE A 504 30.49 -21.27 0.33
N THR A 505 31.71 -21.79 0.19
CA THR A 505 32.86 -21.35 0.99
C THR A 505 33.59 -20.14 0.39
N ARG A 506 33.46 -19.90 -0.93
CA ARG A 506 34.06 -18.71 -1.59
C ARG A 506 33.24 -17.43 -1.44
N GLY A 507 31.93 -17.52 -1.19
CA GLY A 507 31.07 -16.35 -0.98
C GLY A 507 31.19 -15.73 0.42
N ALA A 508 31.67 -16.48 1.42
CA ALA A 508 31.78 -16.01 2.80
C ALA A 508 33.12 -15.31 3.13
N ALA A 509 34.08 -15.31 2.20
CA ALA A 509 35.38 -14.65 2.39
C ALA A 509 35.50 -13.29 1.67
N ALA A 510 34.42 -12.82 1.04
CA ALA A 510 34.38 -11.56 0.29
C ALA A 510 33.16 -10.68 0.66
N ALA A 511 32.59 -10.88 1.85
CA ALA A 511 31.55 -10.04 2.43
C ALA A 511 31.99 -9.52 3.80
#